data_AF-A0A2S6ZE50-F1
#
_entry.id   AF-A0A2S6ZE50-F1
#
_cell.length_a   1.000
_cell.length_b   1.000
_cell.length_c   1.000
_cell.angle_alpha   90.00
_cell.angle_beta   90.00
_cell.angle_gamma   90.00
#
_symmetry.space_group_name_H-M   'P 1'
#
loop_
_entity.id
_entity.type
_entity.pdbx_description
1 polymer ?
#
loop_
_entity_poly.entity_id
_entity_poly.type
_entity_poly.pdbx_seq_one_letter_code
_entity_poly.pdbx_strand_id
1 'polypeptide(L)'
;MPNAAHASRPAIVLLAALWLGACSQSQVESTSQSAGDPGHASGEHGSGSSAGLPGGRVAAGQTLAHAKGKATGQSCIDCHGADGNAPIDPTYPKLGGQYGDYLAHALQAYRSGDRQHPLMTPQATPLADQDIADLAAYFGSRTPQLRDLHDLK
;
A
#
# COMPACT_ATOMS: atom_id res chain seq x y z
N MET A 1 44.85 -19.29 -24.10
CA MET A 1 45.56 -18.43 -25.07
C MET A 1 44.53 -17.48 -25.66
N PRO A 2 44.54 -16.19 -25.31
CA PRO A 2 43.59 -15.22 -25.84
C PRO A 2 44.03 -14.81 -27.26
N ASN A 3 43.11 -14.82 -28.22
CA ASN A 3 43.35 -14.22 -29.52
C ASN A 3 42.42 -13.01 -29.67
N ALA A 4 43.00 -11.83 -29.47
CA ALA A 4 42.42 -10.56 -29.87
C ALA A 4 42.89 -10.27 -31.30
N ALA A 5 41.96 -9.88 -32.17
CA ALA A 5 42.29 -9.20 -33.42
C ALA A 5 41.29 -8.07 -33.65
N HIS A 6 41.83 -6.85 -33.58
CA HIS A 6 41.23 -5.58 -33.98
C HIS A 6 41.10 -5.53 -35.52
N ALA A 7 40.02 -5.00 -36.08
CA ALA A 7 39.85 -3.64 -36.62
C ALA A 7 39.03 -3.82 -37.94
N SER A 8 38.31 -2.89 -38.56
CA SER A 8 38.22 -1.43 -38.51
C SER A 8 36.91 -1.01 -39.20
N ARG A 9 36.35 0.13 -38.79
CA ARG A 9 35.25 0.91 -39.43
C ARG A 9 35.84 1.65 -40.68
N PRO A 10 35.12 2.34 -41.62
CA PRO A 10 33.84 3.09 -41.45
C PRO A 10 32.93 3.32 -42.71
N ALA A 11 31.70 3.84 -42.49
CA ALA A 11 30.95 4.77 -43.38
C ALA A 11 29.62 5.11 -42.65
N ILE A 12 29.48 6.24 -41.96
CA ILE A 12 29.07 7.57 -42.45
C ILE A 12 27.94 7.50 -43.49
N VAL A 13 26.70 7.58 -43.01
CA VAL A 13 25.61 8.26 -43.73
C VAL A 13 24.90 9.16 -42.73
N LEU A 14 25.13 10.46 -42.91
CA LEU A 14 24.38 11.56 -42.33
C LEU A 14 23.00 11.61 -42.97
N LEU A 15 21.94 11.52 -42.17
CA LEU A 15 20.63 12.09 -42.51
C LEU A 15 20.13 12.87 -41.30
N ALA A 16 20.39 14.17 -41.36
CA ALA A 16 19.79 15.16 -40.50
C ALA A 16 18.34 15.38 -40.94
N ALA A 17 17.41 15.29 -39.99
CA ALA A 17 16.09 15.90 -40.13
C ALA A 17 15.82 16.69 -38.84
N LEU A 18 15.94 18.01 -38.97
CA LEU A 18 15.61 19.00 -37.97
C LEU A 18 14.10 18.97 -37.72
N TRP A 19 13.68 18.84 -36.46
CA TRP A 19 12.44 19.45 -36.00
C TRP A 19 12.76 20.41 -34.85
N LEU A 20 12.38 21.65 -35.11
CA LEU A 20 12.56 22.86 -34.35
C LEU A 20 11.48 22.92 -33.26
N GLY A 21 11.82 23.31 -32.02
CA GLY A 21 10.81 23.55 -30.99
C GLY A 21 11.44 23.89 -29.64
N ALA A 22 11.69 25.18 -29.43
CA ALA A 22 12.46 25.75 -28.33
C ALA A 22 11.73 25.79 -26.98
N CYS A 23 12.55 25.93 -25.94
CA CYS A 23 12.28 26.14 -24.51
C CYS A 23 11.19 27.16 -24.18
N SER A 24 10.48 26.95 -23.06
CA SER A 24 10.57 27.88 -21.92
C SER A 24 9.89 27.31 -20.67
N GLN A 25 10.64 27.24 -19.57
CA GLN A 25 10.06 27.37 -18.24
C GLN A 25 10.01 28.87 -17.93
N SER A 26 8.85 29.39 -17.54
CA SER A 26 8.76 30.63 -16.77
C SER A 26 7.58 30.56 -15.81
N GLN A 27 7.85 31.15 -14.66
CA GLN A 27 7.14 31.05 -13.40
C GLN A 27 6.00 32.09 -13.29
N VAL A 28 5.01 31.73 -12.48
CA VAL A 28 4.41 32.55 -11.39
C VAL A 28 3.49 33.75 -11.72
N GLU A 29 2.37 33.73 -10.98
CA GLU A 29 1.37 34.75 -10.62
C GLU A 29 0.58 35.52 -11.71
N SER A 30 -0.76 35.40 -11.65
CA SER A 30 -1.61 36.41 -10.99
C SER A 30 -3.10 36.10 -11.20
N THR A 31 -3.75 35.81 -10.09
CA THR A 31 -5.17 36.05 -9.76
C THR A 31 -6.05 36.65 -10.86
N SER A 32 -7.02 35.87 -11.35
CA SER A 32 -8.30 36.41 -11.78
C SER A 32 -9.40 35.77 -10.93
N GLN A 33 -10.09 36.65 -10.24
CA GLN A 33 -11.18 36.40 -9.33
C GLN A 33 -12.38 35.91 -10.11
N SER A 34 -12.89 34.72 -9.81
CA SER A 34 -14.26 34.34 -10.15
C SER A 34 -14.99 34.03 -8.86
N ALA A 35 -15.90 34.93 -8.49
CA ALA A 35 -16.81 34.76 -7.39
C ALA A 35 -17.88 33.73 -7.76
N GLY A 36 -18.16 32.81 -6.84
CA GLY A 36 -19.45 32.13 -6.70
C GLY A 36 -19.48 30.64 -7.04
N ASP A 37 -19.09 29.78 -6.08
CA ASP A 37 -19.89 28.59 -5.73
C ASP A 37 -19.45 28.02 -4.36
N PRO A 38 -20.32 27.92 -3.33
CA PRO A 38 -20.01 27.20 -2.11
C PRO A 38 -20.50 25.75 -2.26
N GLY A 39 -19.68 24.88 -2.82
CA GLY A 39 -20.08 23.48 -2.93
C GLY A 39 -19.02 22.56 -3.53
N HIS A 40 -18.51 21.67 -2.68
CA HIS A 40 -17.55 20.61 -2.96
C HIS A 40 -16.13 21.09 -3.25
N ALA A 41 -15.32 21.10 -2.19
CA ALA A 41 -13.88 21.02 -2.31
C ALA A 41 -13.55 19.75 -3.10
N SER A 42 -13.25 19.91 -4.39
CA SER A 42 -12.43 18.98 -5.14
C SER A 42 -11.01 19.08 -4.61
N GLY A 43 -10.82 18.65 -3.36
CA GLY A 43 -9.52 18.21 -2.91
C GLY A 43 -9.18 17.01 -3.78
N GLU A 44 -8.00 17.02 -4.37
CA GLU A 44 -7.40 15.83 -4.93
C GLU A 44 -7.56 14.75 -3.85
N HIS A 45 -8.46 13.78 -4.07
CA HIS A 45 -8.57 12.61 -3.21
C HIS A 45 -7.27 11.86 -3.42
N GLY A 46 -6.22 12.29 -2.72
CA GLY A 46 -5.00 11.53 -2.58
C GLY A 46 -5.43 10.13 -2.19
N SER A 47 -4.82 9.11 -2.78
CA SER A 47 -5.21 7.70 -2.70
C SER A 47 -5.12 7.08 -1.30
N GLY A 48 -5.25 7.89 -0.25
CA GLY A 48 -5.26 7.48 1.13
C GLY A 48 -6.61 6.94 1.57
N SER A 49 -6.55 6.02 2.53
CA SER A 49 -7.70 5.41 3.19
C SER A 49 -8.44 6.44 4.06
N SER A 50 -9.71 6.18 4.39
CA SER A 50 -10.46 6.96 5.40
C SER A 50 -9.74 7.03 6.76
N ALA A 51 -8.80 6.12 6.99
CA ALA A 51 -7.91 6.08 8.14
C ALA A 51 -6.75 7.10 8.11
N GLY A 52 -6.67 7.97 7.09
CA GLY A 52 -5.58 8.94 6.90
C GLY A 52 -4.24 8.30 6.55
N LEU A 53 -4.25 7.02 6.15
CA LEU A 53 -3.07 6.26 5.73
C LEU A 53 -2.81 6.46 4.24
N PRO A 54 -1.55 6.26 3.76
CA PRO A 54 -1.27 6.21 2.32
C PRO A 54 -2.00 5.05 1.63
N GLY A 55 -1.97 5.03 0.29
CA GLY A 55 -2.51 3.91 -0.48
C GLY A 55 -1.76 2.61 -0.19
N GLY A 56 -2.50 1.54 0.09
CA GLY A 56 -1.94 0.23 0.41
C GLY A 56 -1.52 -0.56 -0.84
N ARG A 57 -0.37 -1.24 -0.74
CA ARG A 57 0.23 -2.06 -1.79
C ARG A 57 0.10 -3.53 -1.45
N VAL A 58 -0.81 -4.24 -2.11
CA VAL A 58 -1.15 -5.65 -1.84
C VAL A 58 0.08 -6.56 -1.82
N ALA A 59 0.99 -6.43 -2.79
CA ALA A 59 2.18 -7.28 -2.87
C ALA A 59 3.16 -7.06 -1.70
N ALA A 60 3.37 -5.80 -1.29
CA ALA A 60 4.19 -5.48 -0.14
C ALA A 60 3.53 -5.96 1.17
N GLY A 61 2.22 -5.81 1.28
CA GLY A 61 1.43 -6.32 2.39
C GLY A 61 1.50 -7.83 2.51
N GLN A 62 1.49 -8.55 1.39
CA GLN A 62 1.71 -10.00 1.37
C GLN A 62 3.10 -10.33 1.92
N THR A 63 4.16 -9.72 1.40
CA THR A 63 5.52 -9.95 1.89
C THR A 63 5.64 -9.67 3.39
N LEU A 64 5.05 -8.57 3.86
CA LEU A 64 5.08 -8.18 5.26
C LEU A 64 4.27 -9.15 6.14
N ALA A 65 3.11 -9.63 5.68
CA ALA A 65 2.29 -10.58 6.43
C ALA A 65 3.00 -11.92 6.70
N HIS A 66 3.94 -12.30 5.84
CA HIS A 66 4.78 -13.51 5.98
C HIS A 66 6.07 -13.24 6.77
N ALA A 67 6.44 -11.97 6.97
CA ALA A 67 7.65 -11.62 7.68
C ALA A 67 7.45 -11.74 9.20
N LYS A 68 8.44 -12.30 9.89
CA LYS A 68 8.41 -12.39 11.35
C LYS A 68 8.74 -11.04 11.97
N GLY A 69 7.86 -10.55 12.84
CA GLY A 69 8.07 -9.33 13.60
C GLY A 69 9.23 -9.48 14.59
N LYS A 70 10.09 -8.46 14.70
CA LYS A 70 11.25 -8.50 15.61
C LYS A 70 10.86 -8.62 17.08
N ALA A 71 9.70 -8.07 17.46
CA ALA A 71 9.23 -8.03 18.84
C ALA A 71 8.79 -9.42 19.35
N THR A 72 8.24 -10.28 18.48
CA THR A 72 7.62 -11.54 18.90
C THR A 72 8.17 -12.78 18.20
N GLY A 73 8.93 -12.61 17.11
CA GLY A 73 9.37 -13.70 16.25
C GLY A 73 8.24 -14.42 15.48
N GLN A 74 7.05 -13.82 15.41
CA GLN A 74 5.88 -14.36 14.71
C GLN A 74 5.49 -13.44 13.55
N SER A 75 4.96 -14.01 12.49
CA SER A 75 4.34 -13.32 11.37
C SER A 75 2.82 -13.24 11.55
N CYS A 76 2.15 -12.40 10.76
CA CYS A 76 0.69 -12.26 10.83
C CYS A 76 -0.01 -13.59 10.51
N ILE A 77 0.52 -14.30 9.51
CA ILE A 77 -0.07 -15.55 9.03
C ILE A 77 0.15 -16.73 9.99
N ASP A 78 1.13 -16.64 10.91
CA ASP A 78 1.38 -17.69 11.91
C ASP A 78 0.19 -17.87 12.85
N CYS A 79 -0.61 -16.83 13.08
CA CYS A 79 -1.83 -16.90 13.90
C CYS A 79 -3.13 -16.81 13.09
N HIS A 80 -3.16 -15.99 12.03
CA HIS A 80 -4.39 -15.72 11.27
C HIS A 80 -4.55 -16.61 10.02
N GLY A 81 -3.52 -17.39 9.66
CA GLY A 81 -3.48 -18.22 8.46
C GLY A 81 -2.95 -17.48 7.23
N ALA A 82 -2.51 -18.22 6.20
CA ALA A 82 -1.82 -17.70 5.02
C ALA A 82 -2.55 -16.53 4.30
N ASP A 83 -3.87 -16.65 4.16
CA ASP A 83 -4.74 -15.60 3.60
C ASP A 83 -5.63 -14.94 4.67
N GLY A 84 -5.33 -15.14 5.96
CA GLY A 84 -6.15 -14.60 7.04
C GLY A 84 -7.50 -15.30 7.25
N ASN A 85 -7.75 -16.44 6.62
CA ASN A 85 -9.06 -17.13 6.63
C ASN A 85 -9.09 -18.43 7.45
N ALA A 86 -7.92 -18.98 7.78
CA ALA A 86 -7.75 -20.22 8.51
C ALA A 86 -6.84 -20.00 9.74
N PRO A 87 -7.35 -19.29 10.77
CA PRO A 87 -6.59 -19.06 11.99
C PRO A 87 -6.23 -20.37 12.70
N ILE A 88 -5.17 -20.33 13.50
CA ILE A 88 -4.66 -21.50 14.23
C ILE A 88 -5.61 -22.03 15.31
N ASP A 89 -6.50 -21.17 15.79
CA ASP A 89 -7.57 -21.50 16.73
C ASP A 89 -8.78 -20.58 16.46
N PRO A 90 -10.03 -21.05 16.67
CA PRO A 90 -11.24 -20.27 16.39
C PRO A 90 -11.37 -18.94 17.16
N THR A 91 -10.61 -18.74 18.24
CA THR A 91 -10.59 -17.47 18.99
C THR A 91 -9.82 -16.36 18.29
N TYR A 92 -8.95 -16.69 17.33
CA TYR A 92 -8.24 -15.69 16.52
C TYR A 92 -9.16 -15.21 15.38
N PRO A 93 -9.27 -13.89 15.17
CA PRO A 93 -10.16 -13.36 14.15
C PRO A 93 -9.67 -13.68 12.74
N LYS A 94 -10.61 -13.92 11.83
CA LYS A 94 -10.33 -13.94 10.39
C LYS A 94 -10.08 -12.51 9.90
N LEU A 95 -9.02 -12.35 9.10
CA LEU A 95 -8.63 -11.10 8.46
C LEU A 95 -8.97 -11.09 6.96
N GLY A 96 -9.02 -12.27 6.33
CA GLY A 96 -9.22 -12.42 4.90
C GLY A 96 -10.57 -11.87 4.45
N GLY A 97 -10.54 -10.89 3.53
CA GLY A 97 -11.72 -10.23 2.98
C GLY A 97 -12.46 -9.33 3.97
N GLN A 98 -11.84 -8.99 5.10
CA GLN A 98 -12.32 -7.93 5.98
C GLN A 98 -12.12 -6.56 5.33
N TYR A 99 -12.97 -5.58 5.65
CA TYR A 99 -12.83 -4.23 5.13
C TYR A 99 -11.45 -3.64 5.44
N GLY A 100 -10.75 -3.17 4.41
CA GLY A 100 -9.39 -2.62 4.54
C GLY A 100 -9.31 -1.49 5.56
N ASP A 101 -10.27 -0.55 5.52
CA ASP A 101 -10.31 0.56 6.48
C ASP A 101 -10.48 0.07 7.92
N TYR A 102 -11.28 -0.96 8.16
CA TYR A 102 -11.41 -1.56 9.49
C TYR A 102 -10.09 -2.18 9.97
N LEU A 103 -9.40 -2.92 9.10
CA LEU A 103 -8.10 -3.52 9.43
C LEU A 103 -7.05 -2.44 9.75
N ALA A 104 -7.01 -1.38 8.95
CA ALA A 104 -6.15 -0.23 9.16
C ALA A 104 -6.42 0.45 10.52
N HIS A 105 -7.68 0.76 10.80
CA HIS A 105 -8.09 1.35 12.07
C HIS A 105 -7.75 0.46 13.27
N ALA A 106 -7.99 -0.85 13.18
CA ALA A 106 -7.66 -1.77 14.26
C ALA A 106 -6.15 -1.81 14.54
N LEU A 107 -5.31 -1.88 13.50
CA LEU A 107 -3.85 -1.85 13.65
C LEU A 107 -3.35 -0.52 14.21
N GLN A 108 -3.89 0.61 13.74
CA GLN A 108 -3.57 1.93 14.30
C GLN A 108 -3.94 2.00 15.79
N ALA A 109 -5.11 1.51 16.18
CA ALA A 109 -5.56 1.51 17.57
C ALA A 109 -4.70 0.59 18.47
N TYR A 110 -4.24 -0.55 17.95
CA TYR A 110 -3.26 -1.38 18.67
C TYR A 110 -1.89 -0.71 18.81
N ARG A 111 -1.46 0.01 17.77
CA ARG A 111 -0.19 0.74 17.76
C ARG A 111 -0.19 1.93 18.73
N SER A 112 -1.28 2.70 18.79
CA SER A 112 -1.45 3.85 19.70
C SER A 112 -1.72 3.45 21.14
N GLY A 113 -2.25 2.24 21.35
CA GLY A 113 -2.69 1.75 22.67
C GLY A 113 -4.15 2.04 22.99
N ASP A 114 -4.91 2.67 22.08
CA ASP A 114 -6.37 2.86 22.22
C ASP A 114 -7.12 1.52 22.26
N ARG A 115 -6.56 0.51 21.59
CA ARG A 115 -6.98 -0.88 21.71
C ARG A 115 -5.82 -1.69 22.28
N GLN A 116 -6.04 -2.40 23.39
CA GLN A 116 -5.00 -3.18 24.04
C GLN A 116 -5.26 -4.67 23.90
N HIS A 117 -4.23 -5.43 23.54
CA HIS A 117 -4.26 -6.89 23.58
C HIS A 117 -2.84 -7.46 23.71
N PRO A 118 -2.59 -8.39 24.65
CA PRO A 118 -1.24 -8.90 24.93
C PRO A 118 -0.49 -9.44 23.71
N LEU A 119 -1.21 -10.02 22.74
CA LEU A 119 -0.61 -10.58 21.53
C LEU A 119 -0.52 -9.57 20.38
N MET A 120 -1.48 -8.66 20.22
CA MET A 120 -1.56 -7.80 19.03
C MET A 120 -0.89 -6.45 19.21
N THR A 121 -0.88 -5.89 20.42
CA THR A 121 -0.13 -4.66 20.71
C THR A 121 1.34 -4.77 20.29
N PRO A 122 2.12 -5.79 20.69
CA PRO A 122 3.52 -5.89 20.26
C PRO A 122 3.71 -6.16 18.75
N GLN A 123 2.69 -6.67 18.05
CA GLN A 123 2.72 -6.79 16.58
C GLN A 123 2.55 -5.43 15.89
N ALA A 124 1.64 -4.60 16.41
CA ALA A 124 1.24 -3.36 15.76
C ALA A 124 2.14 -2.17 16.11
N THR A 125 2.71 -2.13 17.33
CA THR A 125 3.60 -1.04 17.78
C THR A 125 4.72 -0.68 16.80
N PRO A 126 5.45 -1.62 16.18
CA PRO A 126 6.56 -1.27 15.28
C PRO A 126 6.12 -0.89 13.85
N LEU A 127 4.83 -0.97 13.51
CA LEU A 127 4.36 -0.76 12.13
C LEU A 127 4.32 0.73 11.76
N ALA A 128 4.92 1.08 10.63
CA ALA A 128 4.75 2.39 10.02
C ALA A 128 3.36 2.52 9.37
N ASP A 129 2.96 3.75 9.03
CA ASP A 129 1.66 3.99 8.36
C ASP A 129 1.55 3.24 7.03
N GLN A 130 2.63 3.20 6.25
CA GLN A 130 2.65 2.43 5.00
C GLN A 130 2.53 0.92 5.25
N ASP A 131 3.12 0.39 6.31
CA ASP A 131 3.02 -1.02 6.66
C ASP A 131 1.58 -1.41 7.01
N ILE A 132 0.90 -0.56 7.78
CA ILE A 132 -0.51 -0.75 8.13
C ILE A 132 -1.38 -0.71 6.87
N ALA A 133 -1.16 0.27 5.98
CA ALA A 133 -1.88 0.37 4.72
C ALA A 133 -1.67 -0.87 3.83
N ASP A 134 -0.43 -1.32 3.71
CA ASP A 134 -0.05 -2.48 2.90
C ASP A 134 -0.70 -3.77 3.45
N LEU A 135 -0.63 -4.02 4.76
CA LEU A 135 -1.26 -5.16 5.42
C LEU A 135 -2.79 -5.15 5.28
N ALA A 136 -3.41 -3.99 5.49
CA ALA A 136 -4.85 -3.81 5.33
C ALA A 136 -5.30 -4.09 3.90
N ALA A 137 -4.59 -3.58 2.90
CA ALA A 137 -4.86 -3.85 1.49
C ALA A 137 -4.66 -5.34 1.14
N TYR A 138 -3.62 -5.98 1.67
CA TYR A 138 -3.38 -7.41 1.43
C TYR A 138 -4.52 -8.28 1.97
N PHE A 139 -4.81 -8.21 3.27
CA PHE A 139 -5.84 -9.05 3.88
C PHE A 139 -7.24 -8.69 3.39
N GLY A 140 -7.53 -7.40 3.18
CA GLY A 140 -8.83 -6.96 2.68
C GLY A 140 -9.11 -7.33 1.23
N SER A 141 -8.07 -7.59 0.42
CA SER A 141 -8.22 -8.09 -0.96
C SER A 141 -8.39 -9.61 -1.06
N ARG A 142 -8.33 -10.34 0.05
CA ARG A 142 -8.57 -11.80 0.04
C ARG A 142 -10.07 -12.07 -0.11
N THR A 143 -10.43 -13.24 -0.64
CA THR A 143 -11.85 -13.65 -0.72
C THR A 143 -12.42 -13.75 0.70
N PRO A 144 -13.56 -13.09 0.99
CA PRO A 144 -14.16 -13.13 2.32
C PRO A 144 -14.69 -14.53 2.63
N GLN A 145 -14.36 -15.02 3.83
CA GLN A 145 -15.01 -16.17 4.47
C GLN A 145 -15.61 -15.79 5.83
N LEU A 146 -16.04 -14.54 5.90
CA LEU A 146 -16.76 -13.97 7.02
C LEU A 146 -18.22 -14.42 6.92
N ARG A 147 -18.78 -14.87 8.05
CA ARG A 147 -20.20 -15.22 8.11
C ARG A 147 -20.99 -13.94 8.31
N ASP A 148 -21.85 -13.61 7.36
CA ASP A 148 -22.76 -12.47 7.48
C ASP A 148 -24.14 -12.91 8.00
N LEU A 149 -25.06 -11.95 8.12
CA LEU A 149 -26.42 -12.20 8.57
C LEU A 149 -27.34 -12.69 7.44
N HIS A 150 -26.91 -12.69 6.18
CA HIS A 150 -27.75 -13.11 5.05
C HIS A 150 -27.98 -14.63 5.03
N ASP A 151 -27.06 -15.39 5.62
CA ASP A 151 -27.14 -16.85 5.71
C ASP A 151 -27.75 -17.37 7.03
N LEU A 152 -28.23 -16.47 7.89
CA LEU A 152 -28.95 -16.84 9.12
C LEU A 152 -30.44 -16.92 8.81
N LYS A 153 -30.94 -18.13 8.54
CA LYS A 153 -32.38 -18.44 8.54
C LYS A 153 -32.90 -18.72 9.94
#